data_AF-A0A937DSC7-F1
#
_entry.id   AF-A0A937DSC7-F1
#
_cell.length_a   1.000
_cell.length_b   1.000
_cell.length_c   1.000
_cell.angle_alpha   90.00
_cell.angle_beta   90.00
_cell.angle_gamma   90.00
#
_symmetry.space_group_name_H-M   'P 1'
#
loop_
_entity.id
_entity.type
_entity.pdbx_description
1 polymer ?
#
loop_
_entity_poly.entity_id
_entity_poly.type
_entity_poly.pdbx_seq_one_letter_code
_entity_poly.pdbx_strand_id
1 'polypeptide(L)'
;GGFPRGAAPQNPGAARASGVGVVAAWAVRGGWLLAGAPSMRSIGRSMAVGFSRLGADLMVVPEGALTNITAALLTVEPTDLVLDADAFATANIAPVGRAAPQQIARVEHSGIGSHHEPADLIAFDPALDFTVRPWLVEKLNRDMRAGDVVLGAAREAPLGAELLIFGKPHIVYGRLGRTGVGTHERGVFMSFGTLEALAPSVHGHGSGPPAALQKGKVSGFLVDLAPGATPLQARFAILSTLKGVKVVTGDSTMSGIRQGLAALLDGILVLMVLMFISTALMVSVLFSAIVTERRAELGLLKAIGARRGQVVGMMVSEAVVATGAGGVLGVVLGILVMRLYERSLVYWLENVGVPFVWLDTPRMVAVAVAAIVLASVIGALGALYPAWRASRHDPYDLVRGEG
;
A
#
# COMPACT_ATOMS: atom_id res chain seq x y z
N GLY A 1 -57.22 48.38 -31.30
CA GLY A 1 -55.82 48.75 -31.05
C GLY A 1 -55.07 47.52 -30.65
N GLY A 2 -54.19 47.04 -31.53
CA GLY A 2 -53.36 45.87 -31.29
C GLY A 2 -52.05 46.22 -30.58
N PHE A 3 -51.54 45.27 -29.80
CA PHE A 3 -50.12 45.14 -29.47
C PHE A 3 -49.80 43.64 -29.42
N PRO A 4 -48.86 43.14 -30.23
CA PRO A 4 -48.43 41.74 -30.16
C PRO A 4 -47.43 41.59 -29.01
N ARG A 5 -47.63 40.60 -28.14
CA ARG A 5 -46.58 40.14 -27.21
C ARG A 5 -45.51 39.44 -28.03
N GLY A 6 -44.31 40.03 -28.04
CA GLY A 6 -43.15 39.54 -28.75
C GLY A 6 -42.83 38.09 -28.37
N ALA A 7 -42.67 37.26 -29.39
CA ALA A 7 -41.99 35.99 -29.28
C ALA A 7 -40.56 36.27 -28.81
N ALA A 8 -40.21 35.82 -27.60
CA ALA A 8 -38.82 35.77 -27.18
C ALA A 8 -38.07 34.83 -28.13
N PRO A 9 -36.90 35.22 -28.68
CA PRO A 9 -36.12 34.32 -29.50
C PRO A 9 -35.64 33.17 -28.60
N GLN A 10 -36.20 31.98 -28.80
CA GLN A 10 -35.61 30.75 -28.31
C GLN A 10 -34.24 30.67 -28.98
N ASN A 11 -33.18 30.95 -28.23
CA ASN A 11 -31.82 30.92 -28.72
C ASN A 11 -31.33 29.47 -28.63
N PRO A 12 -31.33 28.68 -29.74
CA PRO A 12 -31.01 27.25 -29.69
C PRO A 12 -29.55 26.99 -29.27
N GLY A 13 -28.68 28.02 -29.34
CA GLY A 13 -27.29 27.95 -28.86
C GLY A 13 -27.16 27.84 -27.34
N ALA A 14 -28.10 28.42 -26.56
CA ALA A 14 -28.00 28.44 -25.09
C ALA A 14 -28.36 27.09 -24.46
N ALA A 15 -29.31 26.35 -25.03
CA ALA A 15 -29.67 24.99 -24.60
C ALA A 15 -28.60 23.96 -24.98
N ARG A 16 -27.96 24.10 -26.15
CA ARG A 16 -26.81 23.26 -26.54
C ARG A 16 -25.61 23.44 -25.61
N ALA A 17 -25.36 24.68 -25.14
CA ALA A 17 -24.27 24.96 -24.21
C ALA A 17 -24.53 24.42 -22.79
N SER A 18 -25.79 24.42 -22.32
CA SER A 18 -26.14 23.92 -20.97
C SER A 18 -26.05 22.39 -20.87
N GLY A 19 -26.50 21.65 -21.90
CA GLY A 19 -26.39 20.19 -21.94
C GLY A 19 -24.94 19.69 -21.95
N VAL A 20 -24.10 20.28 -22.82
CA VAL A 20 -22.68 19.92 -22.95
C VAL A 20 -21.89 20.27 -21.68
N GLY A 21 -22.19 21.41 -21.05
CA GLY A 21 -21.55 21.81 -19.78
C GLY A 21 -21.85 20.86 -18.62
N VAL A 22 -23.09 20.33 -18.54
CA VAL A 22 -23.48 19.37 -17.50
C VAL A 22 -22.86 17.99 -17.76
N VAL A 23 -22.79 17.53 -19.02
CA VAL A 23 -22.05 16.30 -19.38
C VAL A 23 -20.58 16.44 -19.00
N ALA A 24 -19.95 17.57 -19.33
CA ALA A 24 -18.55 17.82 -19.00
C ALA A 24 -18.30 17.85 -17.48
N ALA A 25 -19.17 18.51 -16.70
CA ALA A 25 -19.05 18.56 -15.24
C ALA A 25 -19.17 17.17 -14.57
N TRP A 26 -20.08 16.33 -15.05
CA TRP A 26 -20.22 14.95 -14.54
C TRP A 26 -19.12 14.02 -15.04
N ALA A 27 -18.63 14.23 -16.26
CA ALA A 27 -17.48 13.50 -16.80
C ALA A 27 -16.18 13.85 -16.06
N VAL A 28 -16.00 15.11 -15.63
CA VAL A 28 -14.91 15.52 -14.75
C VAL A 28 -15.00 14.81 -13.39
N ARG A 29 -16.20 14.74 -12.79
CA ARG A 29 -16.42 14.01 -11.53
C ARG A 29 -16.12 12.52 -11.67
N GLY A 30 -16.57 11.88 -12.75
CA GLY A 30 -16.26 10.48 -13.07
C GLY A 30 -14.77 10.24 -13.35
N GLY A 31 -14.11 11.15 -14.07
CA GLY A 31 -12.68 11.09 -14.36
C GLY A 31 -11.80 11.20 -13.11
N TRP A 32 -12.18 12.07 -12.16
CA TRP A 32 -11.48 12.22 -10.88
C TRP A 32 -11.57 10.93 -10.03
N LEU A 33 -12.74 10.28 -10.02
CA LEU A 33 -12.95 9.01 -9.33
C LEU A 33 -12.18 7.84 -9.97
N LEU A 34 -12.13 7.78 -11.31
CA LEU A 34 -11.39 6.76 -12.05
C LEU A 34 -9.88 6.87 -11.87
N ALA A 35 -9.35 8.09 -11.83
CA ALA A 35 -7.94 8.34 -11.55
C ALA A 35 -7.56 8.02 -10.10
N GLY A 36 -8.50 8.14 -9.15
CA GLY A 36 -8.25 7.88 -7.72
C GLY A 36 -8.16 6.40 -7.34
N ALA A 37 -8.89 5.50 -8.02
CA ALA A 37 -8.95 4.08 -7.63
C ALA A 37 -7.59 3.35 -7.67
N PRO A 38 -6.71 3.58 -8.67
CA PRO A 38 -5.39 2.97 -8.65
C PRO A 38 -4.44 3.59 -7.62
N SER A 39 -4.61 4.88 -7.29
CA SER A 39 -3.91 5.52 -6.17
C SER A 39 -4.30 4.88 -4.84
N MET A 40 -5.58 4.53 -4.64
CA MET A 40 -6.05 3.81 -3.44
C MET A 40 -5.52 2.38 -3.38
N ARG A 41 -5.46 1.65 -4.51
CA ARG A 41 -4.80 0.34 -4.56
C ARG A 41 -3.31 0.44 -4.31
N SER A 42 -2.68 1.55 -4.72
CA SER A 42 -1.30 1.85 -4.37
C SER A 42 -1.16 2.12 -2.88
N ILE A 43 -2.07 2.88 -2.26
CA ILE A 43 -2.10 3.07 -0.79
C ILE A 43 -2.25 1.71 -0.10
N GLY A 44 -3.17 0.84 -0.54
CA GLY A 44 -3.30 -0.52 0.00
C GLY A 44 -2.03 -1.36 -0.15
N ARG A 45 -1.33 -1.27 -1.30
CA ARG A 45 -0.04 -1.94 -1.50
C ARG A 45 1.08 -1.31 -0.67
N SER A 46 1.16 0.01 -0.59
CA SER A 46 2.15 0.74 0.22
C SER A 46 1.92 0.49 1.71
N MET A 47 0.67 0.33 2.14
CA MET A 47 0.31 -0.08 3.49
C MET A 47 0.62 -1.56 3.71
N ALA A 48 0.36 -2.45 2.75
CA ALA A 48 0.80 -3.84 2.86
C ALA A 48 2.34 -3.95 2.99
N VAL A 49 3.09 -3.13 2.25
CA VAL A 49 4.56 -3.02 2.38
C VAL A 49 4.94 -2.39 3.72
N GLY A 50 4.31 -1.29 4.14
CA GLY A 50 4.52 -0.65 5.43
C GLY A 50 4.15 -1.54 6.63
N PHE A 51 3.16 -2.41 6.47
CA PHE A 51 2.74 -3.37 7.48
C PHE A 51 3.54 -4.67 7.45
N SER A 52 4.11 -5.06 6.30
CA SER A 52 5.09 -6.16 6.24
C SER A 52 6.35 -5.86 7.06
N ARG A 53 6.61 -4.57 7.32
CA ARG A 53 7.68 -4.12 8.22
C ARG A 53 7.35 -4.31 9.70
N LEU A 54 6.09 -4.45 10.08
CA LEU A 54 5.70 -4.55 11.49
C LEU A 54 6.01 -5.93 12.13
N GLY A 55 6.81 -6.77 11.47
CA GLY A 55 7.48 -7.91 12.08
C GLY A 55 6.55 -9.10 12.36
N ALA A 56 6.82 -9.80 13.46
CA ALA A 56 6.18 -11.05 13.83
C ALA A 56 4.82 -10.88 14.52
N ASP A 57 3.97 -11.90 14.40
CA ASP A 57 2.69 -11.98 15.11
C ASP A 57 2.89 -12.27 16.60
N LEU A 58 3.86 -13.13 16.90
CA LEU A 58 4.24 -13.51 18.25
C LEU A 58 5.74 -13.41 18.46
N MET A 59 6.10 -13.18 19.70
CA MET A 59 7.46 -13.29 20.21
C MET A 59 7.51 -14.35 21.29
N VAL A 60 8.54 -15.18 21.25
CA VAL A 60 8.78 -16.20 22.26
C VAL A 60 10.15 -15.95 22.86
N VAL A 61 10.17 -15.65 24.16
CA VAL A 61 11.38 -15.31 24.91
C VAL A 61 11.42 -16.13 26.20
N PRO A 62 12.56 -16.23 26.90
CA PRO A 62 12.62 -16.81 28.24
C PRO A 62 11.66 -16.12 29.22
N GLU A 63 11.14 -16.86 30.20
CA GLU A 63 10.11 -16.38 31.14
C GLU A 63 10.48 -15.09 31.91
N GLY A 64 11.77 -14.89 32.19
CA GLY A 64 12.31 -13.70 32.86
C GLY A 64 12.79 -12.58 31.94
N ALA A 65 12.67 -12.72 30.62
CA ALA A 65 13.18 -11.72 29.68
C ALA A 65 12.29 -10.48 29.64
N LEU A 66 12.93 -9.31 29.58
CA LEU A 66 12.27 -8.04 29.33
C LEU A 66 11.81 -8.00 27.87
N THR A 67 10.63 -7.41 27.64
CA THR A 67 10.02 -7.31 26.32
C THR A 67 9.45 -5.93 26.13
N ASN A 68 9.76 -5.29 25.01
CA ASN A 68 9.20 -3.99 24.66
C ASN A 68 7.95 -4.19 23.78
N ILE A 69 6.78 -3.98 24.37
CA ILE A 69 5.47 -4.15 23.71
C ILE A 69 4.95 -2.80 23.19
N THR A 70 5.51 -1.68 23.66
CA THR A 70 5.04 -0.33 23.34
C THR A 70 5.47 0.14 21.97
N ALA A 71 6.49 -0.49 21.39
CA ALA A 71 6.97 -0.15 20.05
C ALA A 71 6.11 -0.80 18.96
N ALA A 72 6.02 -0.16 17.79
CA ALA A 72 5.31 -0.68 16.62
C ALA A 72 5.83 -2.04 16.11
N LEU A 73 6.98 -2.50 16.62
CA LEU A 73 7.65 -3.74 16.26
C LEU A 73 7.92 -4.58 17.52
N LEU A 74 7.53 -5.85 17.51
CA LEU A 74 7.98 -6.81 18.51
C LEU A 74 9.49 -7.01 18.38
N THR A 75 10.24 -6.59 19.39
CA THR A 75 11.70 -6.78 19.45
C THR A 75 12.15 -7.42 20.76
N VAL A 76 13.12 -8.33 20.67
CA VAL A 76 13.70 -8.98 21.85
C VAL A 76 14.64 -7.95 22.48
N GLU A 77 14.53 -7.71 23.77
CA GLU A 77 15.52 -6.88 24.47
C GLU A 77 16.77 -7.72 24.79
N PRO A 78 17.97 -7.12 24.80
CA PRO A 78 19.18 -7.82 25.20
C PRO A 78 19.01 -8.45 26.59
N THR A 79 19.29 -9.74 26.70
CA THR A 79 19.13 -10.52 27.93
C THR A 79 20.16 -11.64 28.00
N ASP A 80 20.59 -11.96 29.22
CA ASP A 80 21.44 -13.14 29.48
C ASP A 80 20.64 -14.45 29.55
N LEU A 81 19.32 -14.37 29.52
CA LEU A 81 18.45 -15.54 29.46
C LEU A 81 18.38 -16.05 28.02
N VAL A 82 18.51 -17.35 27.84
CA VAL A 82 18.60 -17.95 26.50
C VAL A 82 17.69 -19.17 26.34
N LEU A 83 17.31 -19.42 25.10
CA LEU A 83 16.63 -20.62 24.62
C LEU A 83 17.55 -21.41 23.70
N ASP A 84 17.23 -22.69 23.49
CA ASP A 84 17.90 -23.51 22.48
C ASP A 84 17.49 -23.08 21.07
N ALA A 85 18.47 -22.87 20.18
CA ALA A 85 18.21 -22.46 18.79
C ALA A 85 17.32 -23.45 18.02
N ASP A 86 17.44 -24.75 18.34
CA ASP A 86 16.72 -25.84 17.68
C ASP A 86 15.33 -26.10 18.29
N ALA A 87 14.90 -25.32 19.28
CA ALA A 87 13.65 -25.54 20.02
C ALA A 87 12.43 -25.61 19.08
N PHE A 88 12.32 -24.68 18.12
CA PHE A 88 11.21 -24.66 17.16
C PHE A 88 11.35 -25.71 16.05
N ALA A 89 12.58 -25.98 15.59
CA ALA A 89 12.84 -27.00 14.57
C ALA A 89 12.48 -28.40 15.07
N THR A 90 12.74 -28.67 16.36
CA THR A 90 12.46 -29.98 16.99
C THR A 90 10.97 -30.12 17.36
N ALA A 91 10.33 -29.03 17.78
CA ALA A 91 8.96 -29.06 18.30
C ALA A 91 7.88 -29.19 17.21
N ASN A 92 8.16 -28.79 15.96
CA ASN A 92 7.24 -28.83 14.81
C ASN A 92 5.79 -28.41 15.16
N ILE A 93 5.63 -27.16 15.59
CA ILE A 93 4.38 -26.64 16.14
C ILE A 93 3.43 -26.25 15.00
N ALA A 94 2.37 -27.04 14.77
CA ALA A 94 1.45 -26.87 13.63
C ALA A 94 0.91 -25.44 13.35
N PRO A 95 0.50 -24.62 14.35
CA PRO A 95 0.04 -23.25 14.09
C PRO A 95 1.16 -22.25 13.76
N VAL A 96 2.43 -22.65 13.85
CA VAL A 96 3.59 -21.79 13.53
C VAL A 96 3.95 -21.98 12.05
N GLY A 97 3.88 -20.90 11.27
CA GLY A 97 4.28 -20.91 9.87
C GLY A 97 5.80 -20.78 9.72
N ARG A 98 6.38 -19.76 10.38
CA ARG A 98 7.82 -19.49 10.38
C ARG A 98 8.28 -19.04 11.76
N ALA A 99 9.46 -19.49 12.17
CA ALA A 99 10.14 -19.00 13.38
C ALA A 99 11.53 -18.51 13.01
N ALA A 100 11.80 -17.23 13.28
CA ALA A 100 13.09 -16.60 13.08
C ALA A 100 13.83 -16.51 14.43
N PRO A 101 14.93 -17.25 14.62
CA PRO A 101 15.75 -17.11 15.81
C PRO A 101 16.44 -15.75 15.82
N GLN A 102 16.53 -15.13 17.00
CA GLN A 102 17.33 -13.92 17.21
C GLN A 102 18.19 -14.05 18.46
N GLN A 103 19.43 -13.62 18.32
CA GLN A 103 20.40 -13.60 19.41
C GLN A 103 20.94 -12.19 19.54
N ILE A 104 20.75 -11.59 20.72
CA ILE A 104 21.00 -10.18 20.96
C ILE A 104 21.92 -10.03 22.16
N ALA A 105 23.02 -9.32 21.96
CA ALA A 105 23.94 -8.96 23.01
C ALA A 105 24.20 -7.46 23.00
N ARG A 106 23.94 -6.80 24.14
CA ARG A 106 24.34 -5.42 24.36
C ARG A 106 25.81 -5.38 24.75
N VAL A 107 26.57 -4.54 24.07
CA VAL A 107 27.97 -4.29 24.38
C VAL A 107 28.16 -2.80 24.66
N GLU A 108 28.80 -2.48 25.78
CA GLU A 108 29.04 -1.08 26.15
C GLU A 108 30.18 -0.46 25.34
N HIS A 109 31.19 -1.26 24.98
CA HIS A 109 32.37 -0.81 24.24
C HIS A 109 32.52 -1.64 22.97
N SER A 110 31.79 -1.28 21.91
CA SER A 110 31.81 -2.01 20.64
C SER A 110 33.10 -1.85 19.83
N GLY A 111 33.91 -0.83 20.14
CA GLY A 111 35.04 -0.40 19.30
C GLY A 111 34.61 0.27 18.00
N ILE A 112 33.32 0.55 17.84
CA ILE A 112 32.77 1.28 16.69
C ILE A 112 32.93 2.79 16.92
N GLY A 113 33.53 3.47 15.94
CA GLY A 113 33.76 4.92 15.98
C GLY A 113 34.82 5.34 16.99
N SER A 114 35.07 6.65 17.10
CA SER A 114 36.10 7.22 17.98
C SER A 114 35.77 7.14 19.47
N HIS A 115 34.49 6.93 19.83
CA HIS A 115 33.99 7.03 21.20
C HIS A 115 33.59 5.71 21.84
N HIS A 116 33.87 4.56 21.20
CA HIS A 116 33.52 3.22 21.71
C HIS A 116 32.04 3.14 22.14
N GLU A 117 31.15 3.51 21.22
CA GLU A 117 29.73 3.63 21.54
C GLU A 117 29.10 2.28 21.91
N PRO A 118 28.07 2.28 22.79
CA PRO A 118 27.33 1.07 23.08
C PRO A 118 26.62 0.59 21.81
N ALA A 119 26.59 -0.71 21.59
CA ALA A 119 25.94 -1.34 20.45
C ALA A 119 25.12 -2.56 20.86
N ASP A 120 23.98 -2.74 20.19
CA ASP A 120 23.20 -3.96 20.29
C ASP A 120 23.61 -4.85 19.10
N LEU A 121 24.38 -5.89 19.36
CA LEU A 121 24.77 -6.87 18.34
C LEU A 121 23.64 -7.85 18.17
N ILE A 122 23.09 -7.93 16.96
CA ILE A 122 21.90 -8.73 16.67
C ILE A 122 22.28 -9.76 15.60
N ALA A 123 22.32 -11.03 15.97
CA ALA A 123 22.42 -12.10 15.00
C ALA A 123 21.04 -12.51 14.50
N PHE A 124 20.96 -12.64 13.18
CA PHE A 124 19.79 -13.14 12.48
C PHE A 124 20.23 -14.10 11.36
N ASP A 125 19.31 -14.93 10.91
CA ASP A 125 19.51 -15.76 9.72
C ASP A 125 18.87 -15.05 8.52
N PRO A 126 19.64 -14.60 7.53
CA PRO A 126 19.07 -13.97 6.35
C PRO A 126 18.04 -14.84 5.63
N ALA A 127 18.14 -16.16 5.63
CA ALA A 127 17.19 -17.03 4.92
C ALA A 127 15.86 -17.17 5.67
N LEU A 128 15.90 -17.28 7.01
CA LEU A 128 14.73 -17.53 7.84
C LEU A 128 14.06 -16.26 8.37
N ASP A 129 14.83 -15.19 8.61
CA ASP A 129 14.35 -13.96 9.22
C ASP A 129 13.56 -13.09 8.22
N PHE A 130 12.29 -12.85 8.56
CA PHE A 130 11.35 -12.04 7.80
C PHE A 130 11.19 -10.62 8.38
N THR A 131 11.87 -10.31 9.48
CA THR A 131 11.72 -9.06 10.23
C THR A 131 12.79 -8.04 9.89
N VAL A 132 14.01 -8.44 9.53
CA VAL A 132 15.10 -7.50 9.20
C VAL A 132 15.01 -7.01 7.75
N ARG A 133 14.77 -7.92 6.80
CA ARG A 133 14.76 -7.63 5.36
C ARG A 133 13.78 -6.53 4.93
N PRO A 134 12.53 -6.46 5.42
CA PRO A 134 11.58 -5.42 5.02
C PRO A 134 12.01 -3.99 5.36
N TRP A 135 12.89 -3.84 6.36
CA TRP A 135 13.45 -2.56 6.78
C TRP A 135 14.74 -2.18 6.08
N LEU A 136 15.34 -3.07 5.26
CA LEU A 136 16.59 -2.79 4.56
C LEU A 136 16.35 -1.79 3.42
N VAL A 137 16.64 -0.51 3.67
CA VAL A 137 16.42 0.59 2.71
C VAL A 137 17.59 0.67 1.72
N GLU A 138 18.80 0.48 2.24
CA GLU A 138 20.04 0.54 1.46
C GLU A 138 20.75 -0.81 1.54
N LYS A 139 21.22 -1.33 0.40
CA LYS A 139 22.00 -2.57 0.35
C LYS A 139 22.98 -2.58 -0.81
N LEU A 140 24.07 -3.32 -0.67
CA LEU A 140 24.95 -3.67 -1.77
C LEU A 140 24.22 -4.55 -2.80
N ASN A 141 24.60 -4.41 -4.08
CA ASN A 141 24.03 -5.21 -5.17
C ASN A 141 24.68 -6.60 -5.26
N ARG A 142 24.65 -7.34 -4.15
CA ARG A 142 25.10 -8.73 -3.99
C ARG A 142 24.37 -9.35 -2.81
N ASP A 143 24.51 -10.66 -2.62
CA ASP A 143 24.04 -11.30 -1.39
C ASP A 143 25.00 -11.04 -0.22
N MET A 144 24.44 -11.13 0.99
CA MET A 144 25.18 -10.98 2.25
C MET A 144 26.14 -12.17 2.43
N ARG A 145 27.41 -11.87 2.70
CA ARG A 145 28.48 -12.84 2.94
C ARG A 145 28.81 -12.91 4.43
N ALA A 146 29.54 -13.94 4.83
CA ALA A 146 30.08 -14.01 6.19
C ALA A 146 30.98 -12.80 6.47
N GLY A 147 30.80 -12.15 7.63
CA GLY A 147 31.51 -10.92 8.01
C GLY A 147 30.85 -9.63 7.54
N ASP A 148 29.84 -9.68 6.68
CA ASP A 148 29.02 -8.51 6.35
C ASP A 148 28.11 -8.13 7.55
N VAL A 149 27.86 -6.83 7.70
CA VAL A 149 26.99 -6.27 8.73
C VAL A 149 25.96 -5.31 8.14
N VAL A 150 24.78 -5.29 8.74
CA VAL A 150 23.70 -4.34 8.44
C VAL A 150 23.56 -3.38 9.62
N LEU A 151 23.49 -2.09 9.33
CA LEU A 151 23.44 -1.06 10.36
C LEU A 151 22.01 -0.58 10.62
N GLY A 152 21.70 -0.33 11.89
CA GLY A 152 20.52 0.41 12.29
C GLY A 152 20.51 1.84 11.76
N ALA A 153 19.33 2.46 11.71
CA ALA A 153 19.17 3.77 11.06
C ALA A 153 19.87 4.93 11.80
N ALA A 154 20.18 4.79 13.09
CA ALA A 154 20.93 5.80 13.85
C ALA A 154 22.45 5.70 13.68
N ARG A 155 22.95 4.74 12.88
CA ARG A 155 24.38 4.53 12.62
C ARG A 155 24.74 5.05 11.23
N GLU A 156 25.67 6.01 11.19
CA GLU A 156 26.16 6.59 9.94
C GLU A 156 27.49 5.94 9.52
N ALA A 157 27.44 5.06 8.52
CA ALA A 157 28.63 4.55 7.83
C ALA A 157 28.33 4.30 6.35
N PRO A 158 29.26 4.58 5.42
CA PRO A 158 29.03 4.39 3.99
C PRO A 158 28.85 2.90 3.64
N LEU A 159 28.02 2.61 2.64
CA LEU A 159 27.87 1.26 2.10
C LEU A 159 29.19 0.77 1.51
N GLY A 160 29.54 -0.48 1.78
CA GLY A 160 30.79 -1.10 1.34
C GLY A 160 32.01 -0.66 2.15
N ALA A 161 31.88 0.26 3.11
CA ALA A 161 32.97 0.64 3.98
C ALA A 161 33.30 -0.47 4.98
N GLU A 162 34.55 -0.44 5.44
CA GLU A 162 35.03 -1.30 6.51
C GLU A 162 34.66 -0.69 7.86
N LEU A 163 33.95 -1.45 8.67
CA LEU A 163 33.57 -1.14 10.03
C LEU A 163 34.34 -2.05 10.98
N LEU A 164 35.10 -1.46 11.90
CA LEU A 164 35.80 -2.21 12.93
C LEU A 164 34.86 -2.44 14.12
N ILE A 165 34.68 -3.70 14.50
CA ILE A 165 33.93 -4.10 15.69
C ILE A 165 34.89 -4.96 16.53
N PHE A 166 35.19 -4.52 17.76
CA PHE A 166 36.26 -5.11 18.58
C PHE A 166 37.61 -5.25 17.84
N GLY A 167 37.94 -4.29 16.97
CA GLY A 167 39.14 -4.32 16.15
C GLY A 167 39.14 -5.35 15.01
N LYS A 168 38.02 -6.06 14.79
CA LYS A 168 37.85 -6.97 13.65
C LYS A 168 37.13 -6.26 12.50
N PRO A 169 37.59 -6.43 11.26
CA PRO A 169 37.02 -5.73 10.12
C PRO A 169 35.75 -6.41 9.61
N HIS A 170 34.72 -5.61 9.35
CA HIS A 170 33.44 -6.03 8.80
C HIS A 170 33.01 -5.10 7.66
N ILE A 171 32.28 -5.61 6.66
CA ILE A 171 31.80 -4.77 5.56
C ILE A 171 30.37 -4.34 5.81
N VAL A 172 30.11 -3.04 5.70
CA VAL A 172 28.76 -2.46 5.76
C VAL A 172 27.99 -2.88 4.51
N TYR A 173 27.17 -3.91 4.64
CA TYR A 173 26.37 -4.46 3.55
C TYR A 173 25.11 -3.65 3.27
N GLY A 174 24.50 -3.09 4.31
CA GLY A 174 23.27 -2.33 4.17
C GLY A 174 22.87 -1.53 5.41
N ARG A 175 21.81 -0.74 5.28
CA ARG A 175 21.25 0.07 6.35
C ARG A 175 19.74 -0.11 6.44
N LEU A 176 19.27 -0.26 7.68
CA LEU A 176 17.84 -0.27 7.99
C LEU A 176 17.26 1.14 7.95
N GLY A 177 15.98 1.24 7.59
CA GLY A 177 15.18 2.46 7.78
C GLY A 177 14.82 2.68 9.24
N ARG A 178 14.36 3.89 9.57
CA ARG A 178 13.94 4.25 10.93
C ARG A 178 12.74 3.42 11.36
N THR A 179 12.96 2.57 12.35
CA THR A 179 12.00 1.67 13.01
C THR A 179 11.33 2.31 14.22
N GLY A 180 11.98 3.30 14.85
CA GLY A 180 11.55 3.87 16.13
C GLY A 180 11.85 3.00 17.35
N VAL A 181 12.52 1.85 17.18
CA VAL A 181 12.93 0.97 18.27
C VAL A 181 14.39 1.16 18.60
N GLY A 182 14.70 1.60 19.82
CA GLY A 182 16.07 1.95 20.22
C GLY A 182 17.13 0.86 19.99
N THR A 183 16.75 -0.42 20.09
CA THR A 183 17.62 -1.58 19.82
C THR A 183 17.91 -1.74 18.33
N HIS A 184 16.91 -1.57 17.46
CA HIS A 184 17.09 -1.64 16.00
C HIS A 184 17.73 -0.38 15.41
N GLU A 185 17.48 0.80 16.00
CA GLU A 185 18.10 2.05 15.57
C GLU A 185 19.62 2.02 15.78
N ARG A 186 20.08 1.51 16.93
CA ARG A 186 21.51 1.46 17.31
C ARG A 186 22.16 0.12 17.03
N GLY A 187 21.38 -0.85 16.54
CA GLY A 187 21.79 -2.22 16.37
C GLY A 187 22.77 -2.42 15.21
N VAL A 188 23.60 -3.45 15.33
CA VAL A 188 24.44 -3.98 14.26
C VAL A 188 24.02 -5.41 14.00
N PHE A 189 23.40 -5.62 12.86
CA PHE A 189 22.80 -6.87 12.44
C PHE A 189 23.82 -7.71 11.65
N MET A 190 23.98 -8.98 11.99
CA MET A 190 24.96 -9.86 11.36
C MET A 190 24.47 -11.30 11.32
N SER A 191 25.18 -12.17 10.60
CA SER A 191 24.90 -13.61 10.64
C SER A 191 25.33 -14.23 11.97
N PHE A 192 24.67 -15.32 12.39
CA PHE A 192 25.05 -16.09 13.58
C PHE A 192 26.54 -16.45 13.59
N GLY A 193 27.08 -16.96 12.49
CA GLY A 193 28.51 -17.30 12.41
C GLY A 193 29.44 -16.09 12.58
N THR A 194 29.00 -14.89 12.18
CA THR A 194 29.78 -13.66 12.38
C THR A 194 29.74 -13.21 13.84
N LEU A 195 28.59 -13.32 14.50
CA LEU A 195 28.46 -13.02 15.92
C LEU A 195 29.24 -14.01 16.79
N GLU A 196 29.18 -15.31 16.47
CA GLU A 196 29.98 -16.36 17.12
C GLU A 196 31.48 -16.08 17.02
N ALA A 197 31.95 -15.59 15.88
CA ALA A 197 33.35 -15.20 15.71
C ALA A 197 33.75 -13.96 16.54
N LEU A 198 32.78 -13.11 16.91
CA LEU A 198 32.98 -11.95 17.77
C LEU A 198 32.84 -12.29 19.27
N ALA A 199 32.10 -13.34 19.62
CA ALA A 199 31.81 -13.72 21.00
C ALA A 199 33.05 -13.76 21.93
N PRO A 200 34.22 -14.30 21.54
CA PRO A 200 35.42 -14.29 22.40
C PRO A 200 35.98 -12.89 22.68
N SER A 201 35.63 -11.90 21.86
CA SER A 201 36.10 -10.51 21.99
C SER A 201 35.15 -9.68 22.86
N VAL A 202 33.93 -10.17 23.06
CA VAL A 202 32.92 -9.56 23.92
C VAL A 202 33.15 -10.02 25.36
N HIS A 203 33.65 -9.12 26.18
CA HIS A 203 33.86 -9.39 27.60
C HIS A 203 32.57 -9.06 28.35
N GLY A 204 31.97 -10.07 29.00
CA GLY A 204 30.89 -9.87 29.96
C GLY A 204 31.43 -9.40 31.32
N HIS A 205 30.55 -9.31 32.33
CA HIS A 205 30.94 -9.06 33.72
C HIS A 205 31.69 -10.26 34.38
N GLY A 206 32.11 -11.27 33.60
CA GLY A 206 32.79 -12.49 34.05
C GLY A 206 33.85 -12.99 33.06
N SER A 207 34.49 -14.13 33.35
CA SER A 207 35.67 -14.67 32.66
C SER A 207 35.43 -15.28 31.26
N GLY A 208 34.26 -15.07 30.66
CA GLY A 208 33.87 -15.68 29.38
C GLY A 208 32.80 -14.87 28.63
N PRO A 209 32.42 -15.29 27.41
CA PRO A 209 31.39 -14.61 26.64
C PRO A 209 30.05 -14.62 27.40
N PRO A 210 29.23 -13.55 27.28
CA PRO A 210 27.89 -13.50 27.84
C PRO A 210 27.09 -14.76 27.50
N ALA A 211 26.19 -15.19 28.40
CA ALA A 211 25.33 -16.35 28.16
C ALA A 211 24.52 -16.20 26.86
N ALA A 212 24.15 -14.96 26.53
CA ALA A 212 23.53 -14.55 25.28
C ALA A 212 24.33 -14.91 24.02
N LEU A 213 25.66 -15.04 24.10
CA LEU A 213 26.57 -15.28 22.96
C LEU A 213 27.09 -16.73 22.88
N GLN A 214 26.51 -17.64 23.66
CA GLN A 214 26.87 -19.05 23.59
C GLN A 214 26.38 -19.69 22.29
N LYS A 215 27.15 -20.66 21.79
CA LYS A 215 26.81 -21.40 20.56
C LYS A 215 25.52 -22.19 20.74
N GLY A 216 24.63 -22.11 19.75
CA GLY A 216 23.34 -22.81 19.76
C GLY A 216 22.31 -22.24 20.74
N LYS A 217 22.58 -21.05 21.31
CA LYS A 217 21.67 -20.33 22.19
C LYS A 217 21.15 -19.06 21.53
N VAL A 218 19.88 -18.75 21.77
CA VAL A 218 19.20 -17.57 21.21
C VAL A 218 18.46 -16.81 22.30
N SER A 219 18.36 -15.49 22.16
CA SER A 219 17.66 -14.63 23.11
C SER A 219 16.14 -14.74 22.96
N GLY A 220 15.66 -15.10 21.78
CA GLY A 220 14.25 -15.34 21.52
C GLY A 220 13.95 -15.73 20.08
N PHE A 221 12.67 -15.95 19.81
CA PHE A 221 12.14 -16.24 18.48
C PHE A 221 11.06 -15.23 18.10
N LEU A 222 11.12 -14.78 16.86
CA LEU A 222 10.06 -14.02 16.20
C LEU A 222 9.26 -14.99 15.33
N VAL A 223 7.95 -15.08 15.59
CA VAL A 223 7.07 -16.13 15.07
C VAL A 223 5.97 -15.54 14.19
N ASP A 224 5.88 -16.04 12.97
CA ASP A 224 4.83 -15.77 11.99
C ASP A 224 3.83 -16.94 11.96
N LEU A 225 2.54 -16.65 11.97
CA LEU A 225 1.50 -17.66 12.06
C LEU A 225 1.20 -18.33 10.72
N ALA A 226 0.79 -19.59 10.78
CA ALA A 226 0.24 -20.26 9.60
C ALA A 226 -1.08 -19.59 9.17
N PRO A 227 -1.43 -19.57 7.87
CA PRO A 227 -2.67 -18.97 7.39
C PRO A 227 -3.90 -19.54 8.11
N GLY A 228 -4.69 -18.67 8.75
CA GLY A 228 -5.90 -19.05 9.48
C GLY A 228 -5.69 -19.49 10.94
N ALA A 229 -4.44 -19.53 11.44
CA ALA A 229 -4.17 -19.77 12.85
C ALA A 229 -4.42 -18.50 13.69
N THR A 230 -4.96 -18.68 14.89
CA THR A 230 -5.16 -17.55 15.82
C THR A 230 -3.95 -17.39 16.76
N PRO A 231 -3.60 -16.16 17.17
CA PRO A 231 -2.51 -15.93 18.13
C PRO A 231 -2.73 -16.68 19.46
N LEU A 232 -3.99 -16.84 19.87
CA LEU A 232 -4.35 -17.58 21.08
C LEU A 232 -4.06 -19.08 20.94
N GLN A 233 -4.47 -19.71 19.82
CA GLN A 233 -4.17 -21.12 19.55
C GLN A 233 -2.66 -21.36 19.48
N ALA A 234 -1.92 -20.49 18.79
CA ALA A 234 -0.48 -20.60 18.69
C ALA A 234 0.21 -20.44 20.05
N ARG A 235 -0.23 -19.46 20.85
CA ARG A 235 0.29 -19.27 22.21
C ARG A 235 0.11 -20.53 23.06
N PHE A 236 -1.07 -21.15 23.05
CA PHE A 236 -1.29 -22.38 23.80
C PHE A 236 -0.42 -23.54 23.30
N ALA A 237 -0.30 -23.72 21.99
CA ALA A 237 0.53 -24.77 21.40
C ALA A 237 2.02 -24.61 21.72
N ILE A 238 2.50 -23.36 21.76
CA ILE A 238 3.88 -23.04 22.14
C ILE A 238 4.09 -23.34 23.63
N LEU A 239 3.20 -22.86 24.50
CA LEU A 239 3.31 -23.07 25.95
C LEU A 239 3.14 -24.53 26.38
N SER A 240 2.41 -25.34 25.60
CA SER A 240 2.28 -26.78 25.88
C SER A 240 3.52 -27.59 25.47
N THR A 241 4.32 -27.06 24.54
CA THR A 241 5.46 -27.79 23.96
C THR A 241 6.80 -27.32 24.52
N LEU A 242 6.96 -26.00 24.69
CA LEU A 242 8.16 -25.38 25.21
C LEU A 242 7.96 -24.96 26.66
N LYS A 243 8.86 -25.39 27.55
CA LYS A 243 8.85 -25.00 28.97
C LYS A 243 9.76 -23.82 29.22
N GLY A 244 9.42 -22.97 30.20
CA GLY A 244 10.23 -21.81 30.60
C GLY A 244 10.23 -20.66 29.59
N VAL A 245 9.23 -20.63 28.70
CA VAL A 245 9.05 -19.57 27.71
C VAL A 245 7.88 -18.67 28.06
N LYS A 246 8.04 -17.38 27.78
CA LYS A 246 6.99 -16.37 27.76
C LYS A 246 6.66 -16.05 26.31
N VAL A 247 5.38 -16.20 25.98
CA VAL A 247 4.85 -15.84 24.67
C VAL A 247 4.20 -14.46 24.76
N VAL A 248 4.73 -13.51 24.02
CA VAL A 248 4.22 -12.15 23.90
C VAL A 248 3.57 -12.01 22.54
N THR A 249 2.28 -11.69 22.53
CA THR A 249 1.58 -11.33 21.29
C THR A 249 1.86 -9.87 20.97
N GLY A 250 2.05 -9.55 19.69
CA GLY A 250 2.03 -8.17 19.23
C GLY A 250 0.71 -7.51 19.62
N ASP A 251 0.75 -6.21 19.92
CA ASP A 251 -0.42 -5.48 20.39
C ASP A 251 -1.58 -5.70 19.39
N SER A 252 -2.63 -6.38 19.83
CA SER A 252 -3.79 -6.73 18.99
C SER A 252 -4.45 -5.47 18.41
N THR A 253 -4.24 -4.32 19.06
CA THR A 253 -4.58 -2.98 18.58
C THR A 253 -4.01 -2.69 17.19
N MET A 254 -2.74 -3.06 16.92
CA MET A 254 -2.13 -2.79 15.62
C MET A 254 -2.71 -3.69 14.53
N SER A 255 -2.95 -4.98 14.83
CA SER A 255 -3.68 -5.87 13.91
C SER A 255 -5.11 -5.39 13.65
N GLY A 256 -5.78 -4.85 14.67
CA GLY A 256 -7.10 -4.22 14.57
C GLY A 256 -7.09 -2.92 13.79
N ILE A 257 -6.04 -2.10 13.91
CA ILE A 257 -5.83 -0.89 13.09
C ILE A 257 -5.60 -1.29 11.63
N ARG A 258 -4.81 -2.34 11.35
CA ARG A 258 -4.63 -2.88 9.99
C ARG A 258 -5.94 -3.34 9.40
N GLN A 259 -6.70 -4.15 10.14
CA GLN A 259 -8.02 -4.63 9.70
C GLN A 259 -9.01 -3.49 9.51
N GLY A 260 -9.04 -2.51 10.43
CA GLY A 260 -9.88 -1.33 10.34
C GLY A 260 -9.55 -0.47 9.13
N LEU A 261 -8.27 -0.20 8.88
CA LEU A 261 -7.83 0.56 7.70
C LEU A 261 -8.08 -0.20 6.40
N ALA A 262 -7.84 -1.52 6.35
CA ALA A 262 -8.17 -2.34 5.20
C ALA A 262 -9.68 -2.33 4.91
N ALA A 263 -10.52 -2.48 5.94
CA ALA A 263 -11.98 -2.39 5.82
C ALA A 263 -12.44 -0.99 5.37
N LEU A 264 -11.79 0.08 5.82
CA LEU A 264 -12.06 1.44 5.34
C LEU A 264 -11.70 1.59 3.85
N LEU A 265 -10.55 1.08 3.42
CA LEU A 265 -10.15 1.11 2.01
C LEU A 265 -11.10 0.30 1.13
N ASP A 266 -11.49 -0.91 1.56
CA ASP A 266 -12.48 -1.73 0.86
C ASP A 266 -13.85 -1.04 0.82
N GLY A 267 -14.27 -0.42 1.92
CA GLY A 267 -15.49 0.39 1.97
C GLY A 267 -15.48 1.55 0.97
N ILE A 268 -14.36 2.26 0.86
CA ILE A 268 -14.19 3.33 -0.13
C ILE A 268 -14.25 2.78 -1.55
N LEU A 269 -13.67 1.61 -1.84
CA LEU A 269 -13.77 0.97 -3.16
C LEU A 269 -15.22 0.62 -3.51
N VAL A 270 -16.00 0.11 -2.56
CA VAL A 270 -17.44 -0.16 -2.76
C VAL A 270 -18.19 1.13 -3.07
N LEU A 271 -17.95 2.20 -2.31
CA LEU A 271 -18.56 3.51 -2.57
C LEU A 271 -18.18 4.07 -3.96
N MET A 272 -16.94 3.86 -4.41
CA MET A 272 -16.52 4.24 -5.77
C MET A 272 -17.29 3.48 -6.85
N VAL A 273 -17.49 2.17 -6.70
CA VAL A 273 -18.31 1.38 -7.65
C VAL A 273 -19.73 1.91 -7.71
N LEU A 274 -20.33 2.25 -6.57
CA LEU A 274 -21.66 2.86 -6.52
C LEU A 274 -21.71 4.22 -7.22
N MET A 275 -20.68 5.05 -7.03
CA MET A 275 -20.55 6.33 -7.74
C MET A 275 -20.39 6.15 -9.26
N PHE A 276 -19.73 5.08 -9.72
CA PHE A 276 -19.63 4.77 -11.15
C PHE A 276 -20.99 4.40 -11.74
N ILE A 277 -21.76 3.55 -11.05
CA ILE A 277 -23.12 3.20 -11.46
C ILE A 277 -23.99 4.47 -11.52
N SER A 278 -23.90 5.33 -10.52
CA SER A 278 -24.61 6.61 -10.50
C SER A 278 -24.26 7.50 -11.70
N THR A 279 -22.96 7.59 -12.05
CA THR A 279 -22.51 8.37 -13.21
C THR A 279 -23.05 7.81 -14.52
N ALA A 280 -23.03 6.49 -14.71
CA ALA A 280 -23.58 5.83 -15.90
C ALA A 280 -25.09 6.08 -16.06
N LEU A 281 -25.84 6.02 -14.96
CA LEU A 281 -27.27 6.33 -14.94
C LEU A 281 -27.53 7.80 -15.30
N MET A 282 -26.72 8.72 -14.76
CA MET A 282 -26.86 10.15 -15.06
C MET A 282 -26.58 10.46 -16.53
N VAL A 283 -25.54 9.85 -17.11
CA VAL A 283 -25.27 9.95 -18.56
C VAL A 283 -26.45 9.42 -19.36
N SER A 284 -27.04 8.28 -18.97
CA SER A 284 -28.23 7.73 -19.62
C SER A 284 -29.42 8.69 -19.62
N VAL A 285 -29.71 9.32 -18.48
CA VAL A 285 -30.81 10.29 -18.33
C VAL A 285 -30.55 11.52 -19.20
N LEU A 286 -29.32 12.03 -19.18
CA LEU A 286 -28.94 13.24 -19.91
C LEU A 286 -28.98 13.01 -21.43
N PHE A 287 -28.47 11.88 -21.91
CA PHE A 287 -28.59 11.51 -23.32
C PHE A 287 -30.05 11.28 -23.73
N SER A 288 -30.91 10.75 -22.85
CA SER A 288 -32.36 10.65 -23.13
C SER A 288 -33.00 12.03 -23.33
N ALA A 289 -32.58 13.04 -22.56
CA ALA A 289 -33.03 14.41 -22.71
C ALA A 289 -32.52 15.03 -24.02
N ILE A 290 -31.23 14.89 -24.32
CA ILE A 290 -30.62 15.39 -25.58
C ILE A 290 -31.29 14.78 -26.80
N VAL A 291 -31.56 13.47 -26.77
CA VAL A 291 -32.30 12.77 -27.83
C VAL A 291 -33.68 13.39 -28.02
N THR A 292 -34.35 13.74 -26.92
CA THR A 292 -35.70 14.32 -26.95
C THR A 292 -35.72 15.71 -27.58
N GLU A 293 -34.74 16.54 -27.25
CA GLU A 293 -34.56 17.87 -27.86
C GLU A 293 -34.20 17.78 -29.35
N ARG A 294 -33.39 16.79 -29.74
CA ARG A 294 -32.92 16.62 -31.13
C ARG A 294 -33.78 15.68 -31.98
N ARG A 295 -34.97 15.29 -31.51
CA ARG A 295 -35.88 14.34 -32.21
C ARG A 295 -36.14 14.74 -33.66
N ALA A 296 -36.40 16.01 -33.92
CA ALA A 296 -36.69 16.52 -35.27
C ALA A 296 -35.48 16.38 -36.22
N GLU A 297 -34.27 16.69 -35.74
CA GLU A 297 -33.02 16.53 -36.51
C GLU A 297 -32.77 15.06 -36.87
N LEU A 298 -32.98 14.16 -35.90
CA LEU A 298 -32.79 12.72 -36.05
C LEU A 298 -33.84 12.08 -36.97
N GLY A 299 -35.08 12.58 -36.91
CA GLY A 299 -36.17 12.20 -37.80
C GLY A 299 -35.87 12.56 -39.26
N LEU A 300 -35.35 13.78 -39.50
CA LEU A 300 -34.91 14.22 -40.82
C LEU A 300 -33.76 13.35 -41.36
N LEU A 301 -32.78 13.02 -40.52
CA LEU A 301 -31.67 12.12 -40.87
C LEU A 301 -32.15 10.72 -41.28
N LYS A 302 -33.14 10.16 -40.58
CA LYS A 302 -33.76 8.88 -40.97
C LYS A 302 -34.57 9.00 -42.26
N ALA A 303 -35.26 10.12 -42.49
CA ALA A 303 -36.05 10.37 -43.70
C ALA A 303 -35.18 10.45 -44.98
N ILE A 304 -33.95 10.96 -44.87
CA ILE A 304 -32.97 10.96 -45.98
C ILE A 304 -32.23 9.62 -46.14
N GLY A 305 -32.60 8.58 -45.37
CA GLY A 305 -32.10 7.22 -45.53
C GLY A 305 -31.02 6.77 -44.54
N ALA A 306 -30.75 7.50 -43.45
CA ALA A 306 -29.77 7.06 -42.46
C ALA A 306 -30.21 5.75 -41.79
N ARG A 307 -29.29 4.77 -41.71
CA ARG A 307 -29.53 3.48 -41.05
C ARG A 307 -29.56 3.66 -39.53
N ARG A 308 -30.36 2.83 -38.83
CA ARG A 308 -30.46 2.84 -37.35
C ARG A 308 -29.09 2.80 -36.67
N GLY A 309 -28.17 1.98 -37.18
CA GLY A 309 -26.80 1.87 -36.65
C GLY A 309 -25.96 3.15 -36.81
N GLN A 310 -26.19 3.95 -37.86
CA GLN A 310 -25.48 5.23 -38.05
C GLN A 310 -25.94 6.27 -37.03
N VAL A 311 -27.24 6.31 -36.72
CA VAL A 311 -27.80 7.20 -35.70
C VAL A 311 -27.29 6.84 -34.31
N VAL A 312 -27.30 5.54 -33.97
CA VAL A 312 -26.76 5.06 -32.68
C VAL A 312 -25.27 5.34 -32.57
N GLY A 313 -24.50 5.04 -33.62
CA GLY A 313 -23.06 5.27 -33.65
C GLY A 313 -22.69 6.75 -33.47
N MET A 314 -23.44 7.66 -34.10
CA MET A 314 -23.24 9.10 -33.94
C MET A 314 -23.45 9.54 -32.48
N MET A 315 -24.54 9.14 -31.85
CA MET A 315 -24.82 9.49 -30.44
C MET A 315 -23.81 8.91 -29.47
N VAL A 316 -23.43 7.64 -29.66
CA VAL A 316 -22.42 6.98 -28.83
C VAL A 316 -21.06 7.66 -29.00
N SER A 317 -20.70 8.10 -30.23
CA SER A 317 -19.45 8.84 -30.46
C SER A 317 -19.45 10.21 -29.77
N GLU A 318 -20.58 10.92 -29.75
CA GLU A 318 -20.73 12.20 -29.04
C GLU A 318 -20.58 12.00 -27.52
N ALA A 319 -21.14 10.90 -26.98
CA ALA A 319 -20.97 10.51 -25.60
C ALA A 319 -19.52 10.18 -25.25
N VAL A 320 -18.85 9.37 -26.07
CA VAL A 320 -17.45 8.97 -25.86
C VAL A 320 -16.51 10.17 -25.89
N VAL A 321 -16.70 11.11 -26.82
CA VAL A 321 -15.87 12.32 -26.89
C VAL A 321 -16.08 13.18 -25.66
N ALA A 322 -17.33 13.36 -25.21
CA ALA A 322 -17.64 14.17 -24.04
C ALA A 322 -17.11 13.53 -22.73
N THR A 323 -17.28 12.22 -22.54
CA THR A 323 -16.77 11.53 -21.36
C THR A 323 -15.26 11.34 -21.38
N GLY A 324 -14.66 11.14 -22.55
CA GLY A 324 -13.22 11.10 -22.75
C GLY A 324 -12.56 12.42 -22.39
N ALA A 325 -13.11 13.55 -22.86
CA ALA A 325 -12.63 14.89 -22.52
C ALA A 325 -12.72 15.17 -21.01
N GLY A 326 -13.83 14.81 -20.36
CA GLY A 326 -13.95 14.91 -18.91
C GLY A 326 -13.01 13.97 -18.15
N GLY A 327 -12.73 12.78 -18.68
CA GLY A 327 -11.72 11.86 -18.17
C GLY A 327 -10.32 12.46 -18.17
N VAL A 328 -9.91 13.08 -19.30
CA VAL A 328 -8.63 13.79 -19.41
C VAL A 328 -8.54 14.93 -18.39
N LEU A 329 -9.59 15.78 -18.30
CA LEU A 329 -9.63 16.86 -17.32
C LEU A 329 -9.57 16.34 -15.87
N GLY A 330 -10.27 15.25 -15.57
CA GLY A 330 -10.25 14.61 -14.26
C GLY A 330 -8.87 14.09 -13.88
N VAL A 331 -8.15 13.47 -14.81
CA VAL A 331 -6.76 13.04 -14.60
C VAL A 331 -5.83 14.23 -14.33
N VAL A 332 -5.94 15.30 -15.14
CA VAL A 332 -5.11 16.51 -14.98
C VAL A 332 -5.34 17.15 -13.62
N LEU A 333 -6.61 17.33 -13.21
CA LEU A 333 -6.96 17.86 -11.89
C LEU A 333 -6.50 16.93 -10.75
N GLY A 334 -6.59 15.62 -10.94
CA GLY A 334 -6.09 14.64 -9.97
C GLY A 334 -4.59 14.76 -9.75
N ILE A 335 -3.81 14.89 -10.82
CA ILE A 335 -2.36 15.11 -10.75
C ILE A 335 -2.05 16.44 -10.06
N LEU A 336 -2.78 17.51 -10.38
CA LEU A 336 -2.56 18.83 -9.78
C LEU A 336 -2.79 18.83 -8.27
N VAL A 337 -3.88 18.21 -7.82
CA VAL A 337 -4.16 18.04 -6.38
C VAL A 337 -3.08 17.17 -5.73
N MET A 338 -2.70 16.05 -6.35
CA MET A 338 -1.64 15.19 -5.84
C MET A 338 -0.33 15.96 -5.62
N ARG A 339 0.09 16.79 -6.58
CA ARG A 339 1.30 17.64 -6.48
C ARG A 339 1.20 18.70 -5.39
N LEU A 340 0.00 19.22 -5.13
CA LEU A 340 -0.21 20.22 -4.08
C LEU A 340 -0.08 19.60 -2.67
N TYR A 341 -0.55 18.38 -2.50
CA TYR A 341 -0.52 17.66 -1.22
C TYR A 341 0.76 16.82 -1.01
N GLU A 342 1.55 16.58 -2.05
CA GLU A 342 2.80 15.80 -2.04
C GLU A 342 3.72 16.17 -0.87
N ARG A 343 4.05 17.46 -0.70
CA ARG A 343 4.98 17.90 0.36
C ARG A 343 4.44 17.65 1.76
N SER A 344 3.13 17.81 1.96
CA SER A 344 2.50 17.61 3.27
C SER A 344 2.39 16.12 3.63
N LEU A 345 2.09 15.28 2.63
CA LEU A 345 1.90 13.84 2.82
C LEU A 345 3.24 13.14 3.07
N VAL A 346 4.29 13.48 2.30
CA VAL A 346 5.63 12.91 2.47
C VAL A 346 6.19 13.24 3.85
N TYR A 347 6.07 14.50 4.29
CA TYR A 347 6.52 14.92 5.62
C TYR A 347 5.85 14.13 6.75
N TRP A 348 4.53 13.88 6.66
CA TRP A 348 3.82 13.11 7.66
C TRP A 348 4.17 11.61 7.64
N LEU A 349 4.32 11.01 6.46
CA LEU A 349 4.61 9.58 6.32
C LEU A 349 6.05 9.22 6.69
N GLU A 350 7.02 10.09 6.38
CA GLU A 350 8.42 9.92 6.80
C GLU A 350 8.56 9.93 8.33
N ASN A 351 7.79 10.79 9.01
CA ASN A 351 7.78 10.84 10.48
C ASN A 351 7.21 9.56 11.13
N VAL A 352 6.41 8.78 10.40
CA VAL A 352 5.84 7.51 10.87
C VAL A 352 6.63 6.30 10.31
N GLY A 353 7.76 6.53 9.62
CA GLY A 353 8.63 5.45 9.11
C GLY A 353 8.04 4.66 7.93
N VAL A 354 6.96 5.16 7.31
CA VAL A 354 6.35 4.56 6.12
C VAL A 354 6.92 5.23 4.87
N PRO A 355 7.79 4.57 4.10
CA PRO A 355 8.31 5.15 2.87
C PRO A 355 7.16 5.27 1.87
N PHE A 356 6.88 6.50 1.45
CA PHE A 356 5.91 6.74 0.40
C PHE A 356 6.53 6.35 -0.95
N VAL A 357 6.25 5.13 -1.40
CA VAL A 357 6.68 4.65 -2.71
C VAL A 357 5.74 5.26 -3.76
N TRP A 358 6.26 6.22 -4.52
CA TRP A 358 5.56 6.72 -5.70
C TRP A 358 5.34 5.58 -6.70
N LEU A 359 4.19 5.58 -7.38
CA LEU A 359 4.08 4.74 -8.57
C LEU A 359 5.13 5.20 -9.57
N ASP A 360 5.91 4.25 -10.08
CA ASP A 360 6.83 4.51 -11.18
C ASP A 360 6.11 5.30 -12.29
N THR A 361 6.80 6.26 -12.91
CA THR A 361 6.26 7.07 -14.02
C THR A 361 5.48 6.24 -15.06
N PRO A 362 5.95 5.07 -15.53
CA PRO A 362 5.18 4.24 -16.46
C PRO A 362 3.86 3.69 -15.88
N ARG A 363 3.83 3.36 -14.58
CA ARG A 363 2.61 2.88 -13.91
C ARG A 363 1.59 4.00 -13.73
N MET A 364 2.06 5.22 -13.43
CA MET A 364 1.19 6.40 -13.34
C MET A 364 0.52 6.72 -14.69
N VAL A 365 1.29 6.64 -15.78
CA VAL A 365 0.75 6.82 -17.14
C VAL A 365 -0.26 5.70 -17.47
N ALA A 366 0.05 4.44 -17.17
CA ALA A 366 -0.87 3.33 -17.40
C ALA A 366 -2.20 3.51 -16.65
N VAL A 367 -2.15 3.97 -15.40
CA VAL A 367 -3.31 4.31 -14.58
C VAL A 367 -4.14 5.44 -15.18
N ALA A 368 -3.49 6.52 -15.62
CA ALA A 368 -4.15 7.65 -16.27
C ALA A 368 -4.87 7.24 -17.56
N VAL A 369 -4.20 6.44 -18.40
CA VAL A 369 -4.79 5.92 -19.65
C VAL A 369 -5.96 4.99 -19.35
N ALA A 370 -5.81 4.06 -18.39
CA ALA A 370 -6.88 3.16 -17.98
C ALA A 370 -8.11 3.93 -17.46
N ALA A 371 -7.91 5.01 -16.72
CA ALA A 371 -9.00 5.87 -16.24
C ALA A 371 -9.76 6.54 -17.39
N ILE A 372 -9.05 7.09 -18.39
CA ILE A 372 -9.67 7.73 -19.57
C ILE A 372 -10.43 6.71 -20.42
N VAL A 373 -9.85 5.53 -20.64
CA VAL A 373 -10.50 4.43 -21.38
C VAL A 373 -11.77 3.99 -20.66
N LEU A 374 -11.70 3.79 -19.34
CA LEU A 374 -12.86 3.37 -18.56
C LEU A 374 -13.97 4.44 -18.54
N ALA A 375 -13.61 5.74 -18.46
CA ALA A 375 -14.57 6.84 -18.59
C ALA A 375 -15.28 6.84 -19.95
N SER A 376 -14.53 6.55 -21.01
CA SER A 376 -15.05 6.46 -22.38
C SER A 376 -16.00 5.27 -22.52
N VAL A 377 -15.65 4.10 -21.98
CA VAL A 377 -16.49 2.89 -21.98
C VAL A 377 -17.79 3.12 -21.22
N ILE A 378 -17.74 3.74 -20.04
CA ILE A 378 -18.94 4.04 -19.24
C ILE A 378 -19.85 5.03 -19.98
N GLY A 379 -19.27 6.06 -20.61
CA GLY A 379 -20.03 7.00 -21.45
C GLY A 379 -20.74 6.30 -22.61
N ALA A 380 -20.04 5.39 -23.29
CA ALA A 380 -20.61 4.59 -24.36
C ALA A 380 -21.78 3.72 -23.86
N LEU A 381 -21.61 3.02 -22.74
CA LEU A 381 -22.64 2.16 -22.15
C LEU A 381 -23.88 2.96 -21.71
N GLY A 382 -23.67 4.13 -21.09
CA GLY A 382 -24.76 5.01 -20.68
C GLY A 382 -25.55 5.61 -21.84
N ALA A 383 -24.87 5.95 -22.95
CA ALA A 383 -25.53 6.47 -24.15
C ALA A 383 -26.14 5.38 -25.05
N LEU A 384 -25.68 4.13 -24.94
CA LEU A 384 -26.12 3.04 -25.82
C LEU A 384 -27.61 2.72 -25.66
N TYR A 385 -28.10 2.62 -24.42
CA TYR A 385 -29.51 2.34 -24.15
C TYR A 385 -30.46 3.42 -24.72
N PRO A 386 -30.30 4.71 -24.41
CA PRO A 386 -31.19 5.75 -24.95
C PRO A 386 -31.05 5.90 -26.47
N ALA A 387 -29.83 5.79 -27.02
CA ALA A 387 -29.63 5.87 -28.47
C ALA A 387 -30.32 4.73 -29.21
N TRP A 388 -30.21 3.50 -28.70
CA TRP A 388 -30.88 2.34 -29.28
C TRP A 388 -32.41 2.47 -29.21
N ARG A 389 -32.94 2.88 -28.05
CA ARG A 389 -34.38 3.12 -27.87
C ARG A 389 -34.89 4.20 -28.83
N ALA A 390 -34.16 5.31 -28.97
CA ALA A 390 -34.48 6.38 -29.92
C ALA A 390 -34.52 5.90 -31.38
N SER A 391 -33.55 5.07 -31.76
CA SER A 391 -33.44 4.56 -33.14
C SER A 391 -34.62 3.68 -33.57
N ARG A 392 -35.32 3.08 -32.60
CA ARG A 392 -36.47 2.19 -32.80
C ARG A 392 -37.81 2.93 -32.97
N HIS A 393 -37.91 4.19 -32.57
CA HIS A 393 -39.13 4.97 -32.81
C HIS A 393 -39.26 5.30 -34.31
N ASP A 394 -40.46 5.08 -34.87
CA ASP A 394 -40.70 5.27 -36.30
C ASP A 394 -40.78 6.76 -36.67
N PRO A 395 -40.30 7.16 -37.87
CA PRO A 395 -40.32 8.54 -38.33
C PRO A 395 -41.73 9.17 -38.36
N TYR A 396 -42.76 8.33 -38.47
CA TYR A 396 -44.16 8.76 -38.64
C TYR A 396 -44.77 9.35 -37.35
N ASP A 397 -44.37 8.84 -36.17
CA ASP A 397 -44.84 9.36 -34.86
C ASP A 397 -44.08 10.63 -34.42
N LEU A 398 -42.98 10.98 -35.10
CA LEU A 398 -42.14 12.12 -34.73
C LEU A 398 -42.60 13.45 -35.36
N VAL A 399 -43.47 13.40 -36.37
CA VAL A 399 -43.99 14.58 -37.09
C VAL A 399 -45.40 14.97 -36.63
N ARG A 400 -46.21 14.01 -36.14
CA ARG A 400 -47.46 14.30 -35.44
C ARG A 400 -47.15 14.38 -33.94
N GLY A 401 -46.72 15.56 -33.49
CA GLY A 401 -46.61 15.81 -32.06
C GLY A 401 -47.98 15.78 -31.39
N GLU A 402 -48.45 14.60 -30.97
CA GLU A 402 -49.64 14.46 -30.12
C GLU A 402 -49.45 13.27 -29.16
N GLY A 403 -49.37 13.58 -27.86
CA GLY A 403 -49.70 12.67 -26.74
C GLY A 403 -48.60 11.77 -26.23
#